data_AF-A0A921KCT1-F1
#
_entry.id   AF-A0A921KCT1-F1
#
_cell.length_a   1.000
_cell.length_b   1.000
_cell.length_c   1.000
_cell.angle_alpha   90.00
_cell.angle_beta   90.00
_cell.angle_gamma   90.00
#
_symmetry.space_group_name_H-M   'P 1'
#
loop_
_entity.id
_entity.type
_entity.pdbx_description
1 polymer ?
#
loop_
_entity_poly.entity_id
_entity_poly.type
_entity_poly.pdbx_seq_one_letter_code
_entity_poly.pdbx_strand_id
1 'polypeptide(L)'
;MIEEYNTGLSVIFLFKSDEKELYQTVFSEKSGGRFRSSVSTSIPYSSDELQPVGGISYTTENDAGAFLSIVSNDEEVAYIEAGVGSNIERKKIKQGERISFLFPFSEQINFLYPTAYNKDGKKLYYYGYPKDTNVSISEDLKWHSVDEQL
;
A
#
# COMPACT_ATOMS: atom_id res chain seq x y z
N MET A 1 -2.68 -10.66 -13.94
CA MET A 1 -1.85 -10.76 -12.72
C MET A 1 -0.63 -9.90 -12.93
N ILE A 2 -0.26 -9.08 -11.97
CA ILE A 2 0.91 -8.20 -12.07
C ILE A 2 2.07 -8.73 -11.24
N GLU A 3 1.77 -9.25 -10.05
CA GLU A 3 2.81 -9.67 -9.11
C GLU A 3 2.31 -10.72 -8.12
N GLU A 4 3.24 -11.51 -7.60
CA GLU A 4 3.01 -12.56 -6.61
C GLU A 4 4.06 -12.42 -5.50
N TYR A 5 3.60 -12.45 -4.24
CA TYR A 5 4.45 -12.43 -3.05
C TYR A 5 4.21 -13.68 -2.22
N ASN A 6 5.21 -14.54 -2.12
CA ASN A 6 5.12 -15.79 -1.35
C ASN A 6 5.74 -15.59 0.05
N THR A 7 4.97 -15.86 1.09
CA THR A 7 5.39 -15.76 2.50
C THR A 7 5.79 -17.12 3.09
N GLY A 8 5.73 -18.19 2.30
CA GLY A 8 5.93 -19.58 2.69
C GLY A 8 4.62 -20.31 3.01
N LEU A 9 3.77 -19.72 3.86
CA LEU A 9 2.48 -20.29 4.26
C LEU A 9 1.30 -19.72 3.47
N SER A 10 1.49 -18.51 2.93
CA SER A 10 0.48 -17.78 2.19
C SER A 10 1.09 -17.11 0.96
N VAL A 11 0.22 -16.68 0.05
CA VAL A 11 0.59 -16.00 -1.19
C VAL A 11 -0.32 -14.79 -1.36
N ILE A 12 0.28 -13.64 -1.65
CA ILE A 12 -0.43 -12.41 -2.00
C ILE A 12 -0.29 -12.19 -3.49
N PHE A 13 -1.42 -12.08 -4.18
CA PHE A 13 -1.48 -11.77 -5.60
C PHE A 13 -1.97 -10.34 -5.79
N LEU A 14 -1.31 -9.62 -6.70
CA LEU A 14 -1.76 -8.32 -7.16
C LEU A 14 -2.24 -8.41 -8.60
N PHE A 15 -3.47 -7.97 -8.85
CA PHE A 15 -4.10 -7.95 -10.16
C PHE A 15 -4.42 -6.51 -10.60
N LYS A 16 -4.37 -6.31 -11.92
CA LYS A 16 -4.84 -5.12 -12.62
C LYS A 16 -6.10 -5.50 -13.39
N SER A 17 -7.16 -4.69 -13.30
CA SER A 17 -8.35 -4.85 -14.13
C SER A 17 -8.63 -3.53 -14.84
N ASP A 18 -8.26 -3.45 -16.11
CA ASP A 18 -8.51 -2.26 -16.93
C ASP A 18 -9.99 -2.09 -17.27
N GLU A 19 -10.76 -3.19 -17.38
CA GLU A 19 -12.21 -3.16 -17.59
C GLU A 19 -12.97 -2.55 -16.40
N LYS A 20 -12.50 -2.81 -15.17
CA LYS A 20 -13.12 -2.33 -13.93
C LYS A 20 -12.39 -1.13 -13.32
N GLU A 21 -11.35 -0.64 -13.99
CA GLU A 21 -10.48 0.45 -13.54
C GLU A 21 -10.05 0.32 -12.08
N LEU A 22 -9.58 -0.87 -11.68
CA LEU A 22 -9.16 -1.14 -10.31
C LEU A 22 -7.97 -2.10 -10.22
N TYR A 23 -7.26 -1.97 -9.11
CA TYR A 23 -6.29 -2.94 -8.63
C TYR A 23 -6.94 -3.84 -7.59
N GLN A 24 -6.67 -5.14 -7.66
CA GLN A 24 -7.18 -6.11 -6.69
C GLN A 24 -6.03 -6.84 -6.03
N THR A 25 -5.98 -6.80 -4.71
CA THR A 25 -5.02 -7.58 -3.91
C THR A 25 -5.75 -8.76 -3.30
N VAL A 26 -5.22 -9.97 -3.47
CA VAL A 26 -5.83 -11.21 -3.02
C VAL A 26 -4.86 -11.97 -2.15
N PHE A 27 -5.28 -12.26 -0.93
CA PHE A 27 -4.55 -13.11 0.00
C PHE A 27 -5.08 -14.55 -0.09
N SER A 28 -4.17 -15.49 -0.32
CA SER A 28 -4.45 -16.92 -0.44
C SER A 28 -3.60 -17.73 0.51
N GLU A 29 -4.24 -18.58 1.29
CA GLU A 29 -3.58 -19.48 2.23
C GLU A 29 -3.48 -20.87 1.65
N LYS A 30 -2.39 -21.56 1.96
CA LYS A 30 -2.28 -22.99 1.66
C LYS A 30 -3.01 -23.79 2.73
N SER A 31 -4.09 -24.47 2.34
CA SER A 31 -4.83 -25.39 3.20
C SER A 31 -4.69 -26.82 2.66
N GLY A 32 -3.83 -27.61 3.31
CA GLY A 32 -3.43 -28.92 2.82
C GLY A 32 -2.70 -28.83 1.47
N GLY A 33 -3.16 -29.57 0.46
CA GLY A 33 -2.57 -29.58 -0.89
C GLY A 33 -3.14 -28.52 -1.85
N ARG A 34 -4.05 -27.64 -1.41
CA ARG A 34 -4.72 -26.63 -2.25
C ARG A 34 -4.57 -25.23 -1.66
N PHE A 35 -4.65 -24.20 -2.51
CA PHE A 35 -4.75 -22.81 -2.07
C PHE A 35 -6.22 -22.42 -1.94
N ARG A 36 -6.55 -21.66 -0.89
CA ARG A 36 -7.87 -21.06 -0.70
C ARG A 36 -7.67 -19.56 -0.51
N SER A 37 -8.34 -18.76 -1.34
CA SER A 37 -8.44 -17.32 -1.10
C SER A 37 -9.30 -17.08 0.14
N SER A 38 -8.80 -16.29 1.08
CA SER A 38 -9.52 -15.95 2.31
C SER A 38 -9.95 -14.49 2.37
N VAL A 39 -9.16 -13.56 1.82
CA VAL A 39 -9.48 -12.12 1.81
C VAL A 39 -9.03 -11.47 0.51
N SER A 40 -9.79 -10.47 0.04
CA SER A 40 -9.37 -9.58 -1.05
C SER A 40 -9.74 -8.13 -0.77
N THR A 41 -8.94 -7.22 -1.27
CA THR A 41 -9.18 -5.78 -1.26
C THR A 41 -9.10 -5.22 -2.68
N SER A 42 -9.77 -4.11 -2.91
CA SER A 42 -9.77 -3.41 -4.19
C SER A 42 -9.44 -1.94 -3.97
N ILE A 43 -8.59 -1.40 -4.83
CA ILE A 43 -8.24 0.02 -4.87
C ILE A 43 -8.58 0.52 -6.27
N PRO A 44 -9.50 1.49 -6.42
CA PRO A 44 -9.81 2.06 -7.73
C PRO A 44 -8.59 2.78 -8.31
N TYR A 45 -8.53 2.91 -9.63
CA TYR A 45 -7.52 3.76 -10.24
C TYR A 45 -7.67 5.20 -9.76
N SER A 46 -6.54 5.85 -9.57
CA SER A 46 -6.48 7.28 -9.31
C SER A 46 -5.65 7.97 -10.40
N SER A 47 -6.03 9.19 -10.72
CA SER A 47 -5.23 10.11 -11.52
C SER A 47 -4.11 10.77 -10.73
N ASP A 48 -4.05 10.54 -9.42
CA ASP A 48 -3.00 11.09 -8.56
C ASP A 48 -1.62 10.58 -8.98
N GLU A 49 -0.64 11.47 -8.94
CA GLU A 49 0.74 11.16 -9.31
C GLU A 49 1.34 10.10 -8.37
N LEU A 50 0.93 10.07 -7.11
CA LEU A 50 1.31 9.03 -6.16
C LEU A 50 0.07 8.22 -5.77
N GLN A 51 0.12 6.91 -5.98
CA GLN A 51 -1.06 6.06 -5.83
C GLN A 51 -0.73 4.74 -5.13
N PRO A 52 -1.52 4.32 -4.13
CA PRO A 52 -1.51 2.93 -3.72
C PRO A 52 -2.10 2.10 -4.86
N VAL A 53 -1.39 1.08 -5.29
CA VAL A 53 -1.84 0.14 -6.33
C VAL A 53 -2.08 -1.26 -5.77
N GLY A 54 -1.97 -1.43 -4.46
CA GLY A 54 -2.26 -2.67 -3.77
C GLY A 54 -2.14 -2.47 -2.26
N GLY A 55 -2.95 -3.17 -1.50
CA GLY A 55 -2.99 -2.97 -0.06
C GLY A 55 -3.88 -3.99 0.63
N ILE A 56 -3.33 -4.80 1.53
CA ILE A 56 -4.11 -5.76 2.31
C ILE A 56 -3.47 -5.93 3.69
N SER A 57 -4.30 -6.02 4.73
CA SER A 57 -3.90 -6.52 6.03
C SER A 57 -4.66 -7.80 6.32
N TYR A 58 -3.99 -8.76 6.95
CA TYR A 58 -4.57 -10.06 7.24
C TYR A 58 -4.09 -10.56 8.59
N THR A 59 -4.98 -11.21 9.31
CA THR A 59 -4.69 -11.99 10.50
C THR A 59 -5.38 -13.34 10.35
N THR A 60 -4.63 -14.41 10.51
CA THR A 60 -5.08 -15.79 10.42
C THR A 60 -4.65 -16.53 11.68
N GLU A 61 -4.99 -17.81 11.81
CA GLU A 61 -4.53 -18.62 12.95
C GLU A 61 -3.00 -18.78 13.00
N ASN A 62 -2.32 -18.74 11.85
CA ASN A 62 -0.91 -19.10 11.73
C ASN A 62 -0.02 -17.95 11.23
N ASP A 63 -0.60 -16.85 10.78
CA ASP A 63 0.10 -15.80 10.05
C ASP A 63 -0.61 -14.45 10.21
N ALA A 64 0.17 -13.38 10.19
CA ALA A 64 -0.33 -12.02 10.19
C ALA A 64 0.60 -11.13 9.39
N GLY A 65 0.03 -10.23 8.59
CA GLY A 65 0.84 -9.36 7.79
C GLY A 65 0.08 -8.19 7.19
N ALA A 66 0.87 -7.25 6.68
CA ALA A 66 0.39 -6.10 5.95
C ALA A 66 1.23 -5.94 4.68
N PHE A 67 0.54 -5.80 3.56
CA PHE A 67 1.14 -5.53 2.26
C PHE A 67 0.66 -4.19 1.76
N LEU A 68 1.58 -3.42 1.19
CA LEU A 68 1.31 -2.13 0.58
C LEU A 68 2.15 -1.98 -0.67
N SER A 69 1.52 -1.70 -1.81
CA SER A 69 2.19 -1.47 -3.08
C SER A 69 1.84 -0.08 -3.61
N ILE A 70 2.85 0.64 -4.09
CA ILE A 70 2.75 2.05 -4.46
C ILE A 70 3.43 2.27 -5.80
N VAL A 71 2.80 3.09 -6.65
CA VAL A 71 3.40 3.65 -7.87
C VAL A 71 3.50 5.16 -7.70
N SER A 72 4.62 5.72 -8.11
CA SER A 72 4.82 7.17 -8.20
C SER A 72 5.12 7.56 -9.64
N ASN A 73 4.36 8.52 -10.16
CA ASN A 73 4.56 9.21 -11.43
C ASN A 73 5.07 10.66 -11.22
N ASP A 74 5.27 11.06 -9.97
CA ASP A 74 5.90 12.32 -9.57
C ASP A 74 7.44 12.16 -9.62
N GLU A 75 8.12 13.09 -10.30
CA GLU A 75 9.58 13.08 -10.44
C GLU A 75 10.33 13.59 -9.20
N GLU A 76 9.66 14.33 -8.32
CA GLU A 76 10.24 14.85 -7.08
C GLU A 76 10.31 13.76 -6.00
N VAL A 77 9.38 12.80 -6.02
CA VAL A 77 9.36 11.68 -5.07
C VAL A 77 10.52 10.73 -5.34
N ALA A 78 11.39 10.58 -4.34
CA ALA A 78 12.59 9.73 -4.42
C ALA A 78 12.57 8.57 -3.42
N TYR A 79 11.82 8.70 -2.32
CA TYR A 79 11.73 7.68 -1.29
C TYR A 79 10.31 7.59 -0.73
N ILE A 80 9.90 6.37 -0.39
CA ILE A 80 8.75 6.12 0.46
C ILE A 80 9.23 5.47 1.76
N GLU A 81 8.73 5.94 2.90
CA GLU A 81 8.80 5.23 4.17
C GLU A 81 7.43 4.68 4.55
N ALA A 82 7.42 3.47 5.11
CA ALA A 82 6.24 2.87 5.71
C ALA A 82 6.66 1.89 6.82
N GLY A 83 5.76 1.66 7.77
CA GLY A 83 5.94 0.71 8.88
C GLY A 83 5.69 1.36 10.23
N VAL A 84 5.78 0.55 11.30
CA VAL A 84 5.47 0.98 12.67
C VAL A 84 6.62 0.61 13.59
N GLY A 85 6.97 1.52 14.51
CA GLY A 85 7.99 1.29 15.53
C GLY A 85 9.36 0.94 14.93
N SER A 86 9.92 -0.19 15.34
CA SER A 86 11.21 -0.67 14.85
C SER A 86 11.17 -1.26 13.44
N ASN A 87 9.99 -1.42 12.84
CA ASN A 87 9.81 -2.04 11.53
C ASN A 87 9.56 -1.01 10.40
N ILE A 88 10.07 0.21 10.56
CA ILE A 88 9.99 1.22 9.50
C ILE A 88 10.99 0.86 8.40
N GLU A 89 10.50 0.70 7.17
CA GLU A 89 11.29 0.51 5.97
C GLU A 89 11.29 1.78 5.13
N ARG A 90 12.45 2.14 4.56
CA ARG A 90 12.58 3.18 3.53
C ARG A 90 12.99 2.51 2.21
N LYS A 91 12.23 2.74 1.14
CA LYS A 91 12.56 2.27 -0.22
C LYS A 91 12.72 3.44 -1.17
N LYS A 92 13.72 3.34 -2.05
CA LYS A 92 13.88 4.25 -3.19
C LYS A 92 12.79 3.94 -4.21
N ILE A 93 12.29 4.98 -4.86
CA ILE A 93 11.33 4.87 -5.96
C ILE A 93 11.73 5.86 -7.05
N LYS A 94 11.49 5.49 -8.29
CA LYS A 94 11.61 6.38 -9.46
C LYS A 94 10.24 6.61 -10.08
N GLN A 95 10.16 7.65 -10.90
CA GLN A 95 8.98 7.89 -11.72
C GLN A 95 8.60 6.66 -12.56
N GLY A 96 7.32 6.29 -12.52
CA GLY A 96 6.74 5.11 -13.15
C GLY A 96 7.07 3.78 -12.47
N GLU A 97 7.93 3.78 -11.44
CA GLU A 97 8.33 2.58 -10.72
C GLU A 97 7.28 2.20 -9.68
N ARG A 98 7.12 0.89 -9.49
CA ARG A 98 6.35 0.32 -8.40
C ARG A 98 7.29 -0.20 -7.33
N ILE A 99 6.97 0.09 -6.08
CA ILE A 99 7.58 -0.58 -4.93
C ILE A 99 6.50 -1.22 -4.08
N SER A 100 6.90 -2.21 -3.28
CA SER A 100 6.01 -2.82 -2.31
C SER A 100 6.69 -3.04 -0.98
N PHE A 101 5.89 -3.01 0.07
CA PHE A 101 6.26 -3.30 1.45
C PHE A 101 5.48 -4.53 1.90
N LEU A 102 6.13 -5.37 2.70
CA LEU A 102 5.53 -6.54 3.31
C LEU A 102 6.02 -6.63 4.74
N PHE A 103 5.09 -6.54 5.67
CA PHE A 103 5.37 -6.52 7.10
C PHE A 103 4.83 -7.77 7.79
N PRO A 104 5.54 -8.33 8.79
CA PRO A 104 5.11 -9.51 9.54
C PRO A 104 4.15 -9.15 10.69
N PHE A 105 3.28 -8.17 10.47
CA PHE A 105 2.26 -7.73 11.42
C PHE A 105 1.05 -7.16 10.68
N SER A 106 -0.13 -7.29 11.26
CA SER A 106 -1.39 -6.87 10.65
C SER A 106 -1.80 -5.47 11.10
N GLU A 107 -1.30 -4.45 10.42
CA GLU A 107 -1.77 -3.07 10.56
C GLU A 107 -2.53 -2.63 9.31
N GLN A 108 -3.54 -1.78 9.47
CA GLN A 108 -4.22 -1.18 8.32
C GLN A 108 -3.21 -0.35 7.51
N ILE A 109 -3.37 -0.29 6.19
CA ILE A 109 -2.38 0.32 5.30
C ILE A 109 -2.08 1.80 5.63
N ASN A 110 -3.06 2.54 6.16
CA ASN A 110 -2.90 3.92 6.62
C ASN A 110 -2.20 4.03 7.98
N PHE A 111 -2.24 2.99 8.82
CA PHE A 111 -1.48 2.91 10.07
C PHE A 111 -0.05 2.41 9.89
N LEU A 112 0.35 2.09 8.65
CA LEU A 112 1.76 1.97 8.28
C LEU A 112 2.42 3.35 8.09
N TYR A 113 1.68 4.44 8.30
CA TYR A 113 2.11 5.84 8.12
C TYR A 113 2.91 6.09 6.82
N PRO A 114 2.43 5.68 5.63
CA PRO A 114 3.19 5.85 4.41
C PRO A 114 3.48 7.33 4.14
N THR A 115 4.75 7.66 3.95
CA THR A 115 5.21 9.03 3.75
C THR A 115 6.18 9.10 2.57
N ALA A 116 5.97 10.06 1.68
CA ALA A 116 6.82 10.27 0.52
C ALA A 116 7.80 11.43 0.74
N TYR A 117 9.02 11.26 0.26
CA TYR A 117 10.10 12.22 0.43
C TYR A 117 10.82 12.50 -0.88
N ASN A 118 11.32 13.73 -1.00
CA ASN A 118 12.23 14.11 -2.08
C ASN A 118 13.67 13.63 -1.83
N LYS A 119 14.59 13.92 -2.76
CA LYS A 119 16.00 13.52 -2.69
C LYS A 119 16.75 14.12 -1.50
N ASP A 120 16.32 15.28 -1.02
CA ASP A 120 16.90 15.99 0.13
C ASP A 120 16.33 15.51 1.47
N GLY A 121 15.34 14.62 1.44
CA GLY A 121 14.64 14.14 2.64
C GLY A 121 13.53 15.07 3.15
N LYS A 122 13.09 16.07 2.37
CA LYS A 122 11.87 16.85 2.65
C LYS A 122 10.66 15.94 2.42
N LYS A 123 9.71 15.96 3.36
CA LYS A 123 8.39 15.31 3.20
C LYS A 123 7.60 16.04 2.12
N LEU A 124 7.04 15.29 1.18
CA LEU A 124 6.18 15.82 0.12
C LEU A 124 4.72 15.40 0.33
N TYR A 125 4.49 14.12 0.65
CA TYR A 125 3.15 13.56 0.82
C TYR A 125 3.03 12.68 2.05
N TYR A 126 1.82 12.55 2.56
CA TYR A 126 1.44 11.53 3.54
C TYR A 126 0.18 10.79 3.08
N TYR A 127 0.12 9.47 3.30
CA TYR A 127 -1.07 8.68 3.01
C TYR A 127 -1.95 8.57 4.25
N GLY A 128 -3.23 8.93 4.13
CA GLY A 128 -4.14 8.90 5.26
C GLY A 128 -5.42 9.69 5.02
N TYR A 129 -6.13 9.98 6.11
CA TYR A 129 -7.21 10.95 6.11
C TYR A 129 -6.63 12.38 6.25
N PRO A 130 -7.30 13.41 5.70
CA PRO A 130 -6.90 14.79 5.90
C PRO A 130 -6.96 15.13 7.39
N LYS A 131 -5.95 15.87 7.87
CA LYS A 131 -5.82 16.15 9.32
C LYS A 131 -6.86 17.12 9.87
N ASP A 132 -7.51 17.89 9.00
CA ASP A 132 -8.38 19.02 9.37
C ASP A 132 -9.88 18.70 9.26
N THR A 133 -10.26 17.43 9.10
CA THR A 133 -11.66 17.00 9.05
C THR A 133 -12.01 16.09 10.23
N ASN A 134 -13.19 16.32 10.82
CA ASN A 134 -13.81 15.42 11.81
C ASN A 134 -14.70 14.36 11.14
N VAL A 135 -14.81 14.39 9.81
CA VAL A 135 -15.61 13.45 9.02
C VAL A 135 -14.64 12.65 8.17
N SER A 136 -14.52 11.35 8.45
CA SER A 136 -13.75 10.42 7.63
C SER A 136 -14.69 9.71 6.67
N ILE A 137 -14.75 10.15 5.41
CA ILE A 137 -15.37 9.38 4.33
C ILE A 137 -14.29 8.54 3.64
N SER A 138 -14.65 7.36 3.12
CA SER A 138 -13.67 6.44 2.50
C SER A 138 -12.87 7.06 1.35
N GLU A 139 -13.46 8.03 0.66
CA GLU A 139 -12.87 8.77 -0.46
C GLU A 139 -11.71 9.69 -0.03
N ASP A 140 -11.65 10.03 1.26
CA ASP A 140 -10.61 10.89 1.82
C ASP A 140 -9.31 10.13 2.14
N LEU A 141 -9.34 8.79 2.09
CA LEU A 141 -8.16 7.96 2.34
C LEU A 141 -7.27 7.91 1.08
N LYS A 142 -6.35 8.88 0.97
CA LYS A 142 -5.46 9.04 -0.18
C LYS A 142 -4.13 9.67 0.20
N TRP A 143 -3.28 9.92 -0.79
CA TRP A 143 -2.09 10.73 -0.59
C TRP A 143 -2.49 12.21 -0.56
N HIS A 144 -1.97 12.93 0.42
CA HIS A 144 -2.19 14.37 0.61
C HIS A 144 -0.84 15.07 0.57
N SER A 145 -0.76 16.18 -0.15
CA SER A 145 0.45 17.02 -0.14
C SER A 145 0.61 17.65 1.24
N VAL A 146 1.84 17.74 1.73
CA VAL A 146 2.15 18.41 2.99
C VAL A 146 1.97 19.93 2.87
N ASP A 147 2.22 20.48 1.68
CA ASP A 147 2.16 21.93 1.43
C ASP A 147 0.70 22.42 1.25
N GLU A 148 -0.27 21.54 1.00
CA GLU A 148 -1.70 21.88 0.90
C GLU A 148 -2.39 22.13 2.26
N GLN A 149 -1.69 21.91 3.38
CA GLN A 149 -2.22 22.10 4.74
C GLN A 149 -1.69 23.38 5.44
N LEU A 150 -1.07 24.31 4.71
CA LEU A 150 -0.55 25.59 5.21
C LEU A 150 -1.42 26.79 4.82
#